data_AF-A0A650CMP7-F1
#
_entry.id   AF-A0A650CMP7-F1
#
_cell.length_a   1.000
_cell.length_b   1.000
_cell.length_c   1.000
_cell.angle_alpha   90.00
_cell.angle_beta   90.00
_cell.angle_gamma   90.00
#
_symmetry.space_group_name_H-M   'P 1'
#
loop_
_entity.id
_entity.type
_entity.pdbx_description
1 polymer ?
#
loop_
_entity_poly.entity_id
_entity_poly.type
_entity_poly.pdbx_seq_one_letter_code
_entity_poly.pdbx_strand_id
1 'polypeptide(L)'
;MLKKHAIMTSLIVLEFVLIKYAIPNLIIIPYYIYPAVESAELLVIFFLDGILVEFIFTSLVMVILYYPLILFTYSLFQQQSLSFFFLLDLLTFSSTYFISALFVGFIGWFIRRNMSDTWFDQLSLFGYKFKPKIALIGFTLVIALYFFLFYGNLPLIAGSMLNVIGISLFGDYYDLPLVLLSWFATPYSLTPRGEISKQGICLGNILGILTKSSIIDLSVIRVNSSRKYKWSSVKANYCIDFSKTKNYNIIVVGTSGSGKSNFAKLLVSKLSVNILVFDLHGEYYLNEVKRVDVSQISVNPLSLFNRNPKERALEIAYMLKSLFNLGNIQAIELTNLIVEAYAEKGLDPDDPSTWSQNPPTFRDVLLLLERHKKNALSAQEINKYQSLEPYLQYLSSTVFQSNSINFEELLNSSYILDFSRVPTNEVKYIIMETILKSIQSLMYSRKSTKIENLVIIDEAPFLLSKESGKQLIERLLAEGRKFGFGFMLISQSVDYLKDVIPNAGLFYAFNIVEPGELEYISKFFGGSDLDMYYTLYETFPKLPRGVSVTRDLLGRFIYLVQFYEGDGHV
;
A
#
# COMPACT_ATOMS: atom_id res chain seq x y z
N MET A 1 9.01 21.78 1.99
CA MET A 1 8.96 22.54 3.25
C MET A 1 9.93 23.73 3.28
N LEU A 2 11.25 23.57 3.20
CA LEU A 2 12.22 24.70 3.32
C LEU A 2 11.85 25.93 2.46
N LYS A 3 11.50 25.71 1.18
CA LYS A 3 11.10 26.80 0.26
C LYS A 3 9.92 27.63 0.80
N LYS A 4 8.90 26.99 1.39
CA LYS A 4 7.74 27.70 1.96
C LYS A 4 8.16 28.60 3.12
N HIS A 5 9.00 28.08 4.02
CA HIS A 5 9.51 28.87 5.15
C HIS A 5 10.40 30.02 4.68
N ALA A 6 11.29 29.79 3.71
CA ALA A 6 12.12 30.84 3.14
C ALA A 6 11.28 31.96 2.51
N ILE A 7 10.22 31.62 1.78
CA ILE A 7 9.29 32.61 1.21
C ILE A 7 8.58 33.38 2.32
N MET A 8 7.97 32.69 3.30
CA MET A 8 7.23 33.34 4.38
C MET A 8 8.12 34.27 5.21
N THR A 9 9.29 33.78 5.65
CA THR A 9 10.24 34.58 6.44
C THR A 9 10.73 35.79 5.66
N SER A 10 10.98 35.66 4.35
CA SER A 10 11.37 36.79 3.49
C SER A 10 10.24 37.81 3.33
N LEU A 11 8.99 37.36 3.21
CA LEU A 11 7.82 38.25 3.12
C LEU A 11 7.64 39.06 4.41
N ILE A 12 7.71 38.41 5.57
CA ILE A 12 7.59 39.08 6.88
C ILE A 12 8.69 40.13 7.04
N VAL A 13 9.95 39.79 6.73
CA VAL A 13 11.05 40.75 6.82
C VAL A 13 10.84 41.92 5.85
N LEU A 14 10.42 41.65 4.60
CA LEU A 14 10.15 42.68 3.61
C LEU A 14 9.01 43.61 4.04
N GLU A 15 7.95 43.07 4.63
CA GLU A 15 6.83 43.83 5.18
C GLU A 15 7.30 44.83 6.24
N PHE A 16 8.09 44.39 7.22
CA PHE A 16 8.64 45.30 8.23
C PHE A 16 9.62 46.34 7.66
N VAL A 17 10.39 46.01 6.61
CA VAL A 17 11.21 46.99 5.89
C VAL A 17 10.32 48.07 5.26
N LEU A 18 9.23 47.68 4.59
CA LEU A 18 8.30 48.62 3.97
C LEU A 18 7.59 49.48 5.01
N ILE A 19 7.10 48.89 6.11
CA ILE A 19 6.43 49.61 7.18
C ILE A 19 7.37 50.64 7.82
N LYS A 20 8.62 50.29 8.09
CA LYS A 20 9.56 51.21 8.74
C LYS A 20 10.08 52.32 7.82
N TYR A 21 10.35 52.02 6.55
CA TYR A 21 11.09 52.93 5.68
C TYR A 21 10.23 53.60 4.59
N ALA A 22 9.09 53.03 4.21
CA ALA A 22 8.24 53.57 3.15
C ALA A 22 7.03 54.36 3.70
N ILE A 23 6.39 53.87 4.77
CA ILE A 23 5.14 54.44 5.30
C ILE A 23 5.31 55.76 6.08
N PRO A 24 6.35 55.96 6.93
CA PRO A 24 6.48 57.19 7.73
C PRO A 24 6.70 58.45 6.89
N ASN A 25 7.10 58.29 5.63
CA ASN A 25 7.25 59.40 4.67
C ASN A 25 5.91 59.85 4.06
N LEU A 26 4.80 59.17 4.36
CA LEU A 26 3.47 59.41 3.77
C LEU A 26 2.43 59.96 4.77
N ILE A 27 2.59 59.74 6.09
CA ILE A 27 1.57 60.05 7.10
C ILE A 27 2.21 60.64 8.37
N ILE A 28 1.78 61.84 8.80
CA ILE A 28 2.21 62.46 10.06
C ILE A 28 1.26 62.03 11.18
N ILE A 29 1.74 61.18 12.09
CA ILE A 29 0.95 60.68 13.23
C ILE A 29 1.24 61.54 14.48
N PRO A 30 0.23 62.06 15.19
CA PRO A 30 0.43 62.77 16.44
C PRO A 30 1.07 61.89 17.52
N TYR A 31 2.11 62.41 18.20
CA TYR A 31 2.93 61.67 19.18
C TYR A 31 2.12 60.98 20.29
N TYR A 32 1.00 61.54 20.72
CA TYR A 32 0.17 60.98 21.80
C TYR A 32 -0.69 59.78 21.39
N ILE A 33 -0.90 59.53 20.10
CA ILE A 33 -1.62 58.35 19.58
C ILE A 33 -0.64 57.25 19.16
N TYR A 34 0.64 57.58 19.04
CA TYR A 34 1.69 56.71 18.50
C TYR A 34 1.72 55.29 19.12
N PRO A 35 1.64 55.10 20.46
CA PRO A 35 1.64 53.74 21.05
C PRO A 35 0.38 52.92 20.69
N ALA A 36 -0.77 53.59 20.56
CA ALA A 36 -2.02 52.94 20.17
C ALA A 36 -1.97 52.53 18.69
N VAL A 37 -1.38 53.36 17.82
CA VAL A 37 -1.17 53.03 16.41
C VAL A 37 -0.21 51.83 16.27
N GLU A 38 0.92 51.82 16.97
CA GLU A 38 1.86 50.69 16.93
C GLU A 38 1.22 49.37 17.36
N SER A 39 0.41 49.39 18.43
CA SER A 39 -0.31 48.20 18.89
C SER A 39 -1.36 47.71 17.87
N ALA A 40 -2.01 48.63 17.16
CA ALA A 40 -3.00 48.31 16.14
C ALA A 40 -2.34 47.78 14.86
N GLU A 41 -1.21 48.36 14.44
CA GLU A 41 -0.41 47.89 13.31
C GLU A 41 0.04 46.45 13.53
N LEU A 42 0.60 46.16 14.70
CA LEU A 42 1.07 44.82 15.04
C LEU A 42 -0.06 43.78 15.03
N LEU A 43 -1.27 44.17 15.47
CA LEU A 43 -2.46 43.30 15.42
C LEU A 43 -2.88 43.01 13.98
N VAL A 44 -2.87 44.02 13.11
CA VAL A 44 -3.18 43.85 11.67
C VAL A 44 -2.17 42.92 11.02
N ILE A 45 -0.87 43.07 11.31
CA ILE A 45 0.19 42.20 10.80
C ILE A 45 -0.06 40.75 11.26
N PHE A 46 -0.26 40.51 12.56
CA PHE A 46 -0.55 39.15 13.06
C PHE A 46 -1.74 38.50 12.36
N PHE A 47 -2.76 39.29 12.06
CA PHE A 47 -3.94 38.81 11.37
C PHE A 47 -3.65 38.45 9.91
N LEU A 48 -3.02 39.37 9.15
CA LEU A 48 -2.72 39.17 7.73
C LEU A 48 -1.69 38.06 7.52
N ASP A 49 -0.60 38.08 8.27
CA ASP A 49 0.40 37.01 8.25
C ASP A 49 -0.19 35.69 8.72
N GLY A 50 -1.06 35.71 9.74
CA GLY A 50 -1.78 34.53 10.19
C GLY A 50 -2.60 33.90 9.06
N ILE A 51 -3.38 34.69 8.32
CA ILE A 51 -4.13 34.22 7.14
C ILE A 51 -3.18 33.64 6.09
N LEU A 52 -2.06 34.31 5.83
CA LEU A 52 -1.12 33.91 4.79
C LEU A 52 -0.38 32.61 5.16
N VAL A 53 0.05 32.46 6.42
CA VAL A 53 0.60 31.21 6.96
C VAL A 53 -0.43 30.10 6.88
N GLU A 54 -1.67 30.35 7.30
CA GLU A 54 -2.73 29.36 7.25
C GLU A 54 -3.06 28.93 5.82
N PHE A 55 -2.94 29.83 4.86
CA PHE A 55 -3.12 29.52 3.45
C PHE A 55 -1.96 28.71 2.85
N ILE A 56 -0.71 29.06 3.18
CA ILE A 56 0.50 28.40 2.65
C ILE A 56 0.71 27.01 3.27
N PHE A 57 0.53 26.91 4.59
CA PHE A 57 0.83 25.71 5.37
C PHE A 57 -0.40 24.89 5.71
N THR A 58 -1.61 25.45 5.66
CA THR A 58 -2.86 24.78 6.07
C THR A 58 -2.72 24.16 7.46
N SER A 59 -2.22 24.96 8.40
CA SER A 59 -1.87 24.54 9.75
C SER A 59 -1.94 25.71 10.74
N LEU A 60 -2.83 25.57 11.72
CA LEU A 60 -2.96 26.50 12.83
C LEU A 60 -1.77 26.42 13.76
N VAL A 61 -1.18 25.24 13.89
CA VAL A 61 0.09 25.08 14.63
C VAL A 61 1.17 25.94 13.97
N MET A 62 1.24 25.95 12.63
CA MET A 62 2.18 26.82 11.94
C MET A 62 1.89 28.30 12.17
N VAL A 63 0.61 28.73 12.14
CA VAL A 63 0.24 30.11 12.50
C VAL A 63 0.90 30.47 13.82
N ILE A 64 0.66 29.68 14.88
CA ILE A 64 1.22 29.88 16.23
C ILE A 64 2.76 29.92 16.23
N LEU A 65 3.42 29.03 15.49
CA LEU A 65 4.88 28.96 15.44
C LEU A 65 5.53 30.18 14.76
N TYR A 66 4.81 30.90 13.90
CA TYR A 66 5.32 32.13 13.26
C TYR A 66 5.20 33.37 14.16
N TYR A 67 4.42 33.34 15.24
CA TYR A 67 4.26 34.49 16.12
C TYR A 67 5.55 35.03 16.75
N PRO A 68 6.40 34.17 17.36
CA PRO A 68 7.66 34.65 17.92
C PRO A 68 8.59 35.26 16.86
N LEU A 69 8.53 34.76 15.62
CA LEU A 69 9.28 35.32 14.51
C LEU A 69 8.81 36.74 14.18
N ILE A 70 7.50 36.95 14.03
CA ILE A 70 6.92 38.27 13.68
C ILE A 70 7.26 39.31 14.76
N LEU A 71 7.12 38.94 16.03
CA LEU A 71 7.53 39.79 17.15
C LEU A 71 9.04 40.07 17.16
N PHE A 72 9.84 39.04 16.87
CA PHE A 72 11.28 39.19 16.85
C PHE A 72 11.71 40.15 15.74
N THR A 73 11.14 40.03 14.54
CA THR A 73 11.36 40.98 13.45
C THR A 73 10.95 42.39 13.86
N TYR A 74 9.75 42.57 14.44
CA TYR A 74 9.29 43.88 14.92
C TYR A 74 10.29 44.52 15.89
N SER A 75 10.75 43.76 16.90
CA SER A 75 11.71 44.25 17.91
C SER A 75 13.05 44.68 17.31
N LEU A 76 13.55 43.96 16.29
CA LEU A 76 14.77 44.33 15.56
C LEU A 76 14.61 45.64 14.81
N PHE A 77 13.45 45.85 14.17
CA PHE A 77 13.16 47.07 13.43
C PHE A 77 12.92 48.27 14.35
N GLN A 78 12.38 48.10 15.56
CA GLN A 78 12.18 49.21 16.49
C GLN A 78 13.45 49.67 17.23
N GLN A 79 14.61 49.01 17.01
CA GLN A 79 15.89 49.32 17.70
C GLN A 79 15.77 49.32 19.24
N GLN A 80 14.75 48.67 19.79
CA GLN A 80 14.59 48.54 21.24
C GLN A 80 15.65 47.58 21.81
N SER A 81 16.05 47.79 23.07
CA SER A 81 16.93 46.85 23.76
C SER A 81 16.24 45.48 23.85
N LEU A 82 16.75 44.50 23.10
CA LEU A 82 16.13 43.19 22.90
C LEU A 82 15.80 42.43 24.20
N SER A 83 16.48 42.68 25.32
CA SER A 83 16.51 41.75 26.45
C SER A 83 15.27 41.74 27.36
N PHE A 84 14.66 42.89 27.67
CA PHE A 84 13.52 42.98 28.59
C PHE A 84 12.17 43.16 27.88
N PHE A 85 12.14 44.01 26.84
CA PHE A 85 10.89 44.35 26.16
C PHE A 85 10.33 43.20 25.31
N PHE A 86 11.18 42.40 24.66
CA PHE A 86 10.69 41.26 23.85
C PHE A 86 9.88 40.24 24.65
N LEU A 87 10.32 39.88 25.86
CA LEU A 87 9.59 38.91 26.71
C LEU A 87 8.30 39.52 27.27
N LEU A 88 8.32 40.82 27.58
CA LEU A 88 7.14 41.54 28.01
C LEU A 88 6.12 41.63 26.86
N ASP A 89 6.57 41.95 25.65
CA ASP A 89 5.75 42.03 24.44
C ASP A 89 5.16 40.66 24.04
N LEU A 90 5.96 39.60 24.14
CA LEU A 90 5.48 38.22 23.93
C LEU A 90 4.33 37.88 24.90
N LEU A 91 4.37 38.38 26.14
CA LEU A 91 3.32 38.17 27.13
C LEU A 91 2.11 39.09 26.91
N THR A 92 2.34 40.39 26.65
CA THR A 92 1.28 41.38 26.50
C THR A 92 0.42 41.11 25.27
N PHE A 93 1.04 40.74 24.14
CA PHE A 93 0.35 40.45 22.89
C PHE A 93 -0.08 38.97 22.76
N SER A 94 0.22 38.11 23.73
CA SER A 94 -0.10 36.67 23.64
C SER A 94 -1.59 36.40 23.49
N SER A 95 -2.42 37.13 24.24
CA SER A 95 -3.88 36.96 24.26
C SER A 95 -4.53 37.43 22.97
N THR A 96 -4.13 38.60 22.47
CA THR A 96 -4.62 39.17 21.20
C THR A 96 -4.20 38.29 20.04
N TYR A 97 -2.96 37.82 20.04
CA TYR A 97 -2.46 36.89 19.06
C TYR A 97 -3.24 35.57 19.06
N PHE A 98 -3.48 34.98 20.23
CA PHE A 98 -4.25 33.73 20.33
C PHE A 98 -5.68 33.89 19.78
N ILE A 99 -6.34 35.02 20.07
CA ILE A 99 -7.66 35.34 19.50
C ILE A 99 -7.57 35.46 17.97
N SER A 100 -6.54 36.13 17.45
CA SER A 100 -6.34 36.24 16.01
C SER A 100 -6.12 34.87 15.34
N ALA A 101 -5.30 34.00 15.94
CA ALA A 101 -5.06 32.65 15.45
C ALA A 101 -6.33 31.79 15.46
N LEU A 102 -7.17 31.90 16.50
CA LEU A 102 -8.49 31.24 16.54
C LEU A 102 -9.41 31.73 15.43
N PHE A 103 -9.44 33.04 15.17
CA PHE A 103 -10.27 33.61 14.11
C PHE A 103 -9.79 33.20 12.72
N VAL A 104 -8.47 33.22 12.49
CA VAL A 104 -7.84 32.69 11.27
C VAL A 104 -8.17 31.21 11.10
N GLY A 105 -8.11 30.43 12.18
CA GLY A 105 -8.53 29.03 12.20
C GLY A 105 -9.98 28.83 11.83
N PHE A 106 -10.87 29.69 12.34
CA PHE A 106 -12.28 29.66 12.01
C PHE A 106 -12.53 30.00 10.53
N ILE A 107 -11.85 31.02 9.98
CA ILE A 107 -11.92 31.34 8.54
C ILE A 107 -11.40 30.16 7.72
N GLY A 108 -10.24 29.61 8.08
CA GLY A 108 -9.64 28.46 7.40
C GLY A 108 -10.57 27.25 7.42
N TRP A 109 -11.20 26.97 8.55
CA TRP A 109 -12.22 25.94 8.69
C TRP A 109 -13.46 26.25 7.84
N PHE A 110 -13.97 27.48 7.84
CA PHE A 110 -15.15 27.87 7.08
C PHE A 110 -14.95 27.70 5.58
N ILE A 111 -13.77 28.09 5.07
CA ILE A 111 -13.39 27.96 3.66
C ILE A 111 -13.20 26.48 3.30
N ARG A 112 -12.48 25.70 4.12
CA ARG A 112 -12.12 24.31 3.78
C ARG A 112 -13.19 23.29 4.14
N ARG A 113 -14.13 23.65 5.02
CA ARG A 113 -15.12 22.79 5.69
C ARG A 113 -14.50 21.55 6.33
N ASN A 114 -13.32 21.72 6.93
CA ASN A 114 -12.53 20.60 7.45
C ASN A 114 -11.55 21.08 8.52
N MET A 115 -11.36 20.26 9.56
CA MET A 115 -10.55 20.54 10.76
C MET A 115 -9.15 19.91 10.75
N SER A 116 -8.77 19.18 9.69
CA SER A 116 -7.43 18.57 9.63
C SER A 116 -6.33 19.63 9.51
N ASP A 117 -5.23 19.42 10.22
CA ASP A 117 -4.06 20.30 10.26
C ASP A 117 -2.84 19.53 9.75
N THR A 118 -2.16 20.06 8.73
CA THR A 118 -1.06 19.36 8.07
C THR A 118 0.14 19.09 8.99
N TRP A 119 0.31 19.87 10.04
CA TRP A 119 1.38 19.65 11.01
C TRP A 119 1.15 18.36 11.79
N PHE A 120 -0.09 18.09 12.23
CA PHE A 120 -0.45 16.82 12.87
C PHE A 120 -0.39 15.65 11.89
N ASP A 121 -0.82 15.86 10.65
CA ASP A 121 -0.71 14.83 9.60
C ASP A 121 0.77 14.44 9.39
N GLN A 122 1.67 15.42 9.29
CA GLN A 122 3.12 15.19 9.15
C GLN A 122 3.74 14.55 10.40
N LEU A 123 3.33 14.96 11.60
CA LEU A 123 3.81 14.36 12.84
C LEU A 123 3.42 12.88 12.91
N SER A 124 2.20 12.54 12.49
CA SER A 124 1.72 11.16 12.46
C SER A 124 2.42 10.30 11.39
N LEU A 125 2.85 10.92 10.29
CA LEU A 125 3.60 10.30 9.19
C LEU A 125 5.04 9.94 9.56
N PHE A 126 5.79 10.94 10.01
CA PHE A 126 7.24 10.80 10.22
C PHE A 126 7.58 10.33 11.64
N GLY A 127 6.64 10.47 12.58
CA GLY A 127 6.91 10.27 13.99
C GLY A 127 7.92 11.29 14.52
N TYR A 128 8.37 11.09 15.75
CA TYR A 128 9.44 11.89 16.36
C TYR A 128 10.38 10.96 17.11
N LYS A 129 11.68 11.19 16.96
CA LYS A 129 12.70 10.47 17.73
C LYS A 129 13.80 11.43 18.10
N PHE A 130 13.99 11.64 19.40
CA PHE A 130 15.03 12.51 19.91
C PHE A 130 16.43 11.97 19.55
N LYS A 131 17.25 12.78 18.87
CA LYS A 131 18.61 12.45 18.43
C LYS A 131 19.64 13.12 19.36
N PRO A 132 20.13 12.45 20.43
CA PRO A 132 20.92 13.10 21.49
C PRO A 132 22.27 13.68 21.01
N LYS A 133 22.89 13.07 19.99
CA LYS A 133 24.14 13.60 19.40
C LYS A 133 23.95 14.96 18.72
N ILE A 134 22.83 15.12 18.01
CA ILE A 134 22.48 16.39 17.36
C ILE A 134 22.20 17.45 18.44
N ALA A 135 21.45 17.09 19.48
CA ALA A 135 21.20 17.98 20.61
C ALA A 135 22.51 18.45 21.26
N LEU A 136 23.46 17.53 21.53
CA LEU A 136 24.75 17.86 22.13
C LEU A 136 25.52 18.88 21.28
N ILE A 137 25.67 18.64 19.97
CA ILE A 137 26.37 19.57 19.06
C ILE A 137 25.62 20.91 19.00
N GLY A 138 24.29 20.87 18.90
CA GLY A 138 23.45 22.07 18.92
C GLY A 138 23.66 22.91 20.18
N PHE A 139 23.65 22.29 21.36
CA PHE A 139 23.92 23.01 22.62
C PHE A 139 25.32 23.61 22.66
N THR A 140 26.35 22.91 22.17
CA THR A 140 27.69 23.50 22.08
C THR A 140 27.74 24.72 21.17
N LEU A 141 26.99 24.71 20.06
CA LEU A 141 26.85 25.88 19.18
C LEU A 141 26.14 27.05 19.87
N VAL A 142 25.08 26.77 20.65
CA VAL A 142 24.39 27.81 21.44
C VAL A 142 25.30 28.41 22.51
N ILE A 143 26.11 27.58 23.18
CA ILE A 143 27.08 28.05 24.17
C ILE A 143 28.17 28.91 23.50
N ALA A 144 28.70 28.47 22.35
CA ALA A 144 29.65 29.25 21.57
C ALA A 144 29.06 30.60 21.12
N LEU A 145 27.81 30.60 20.65
CA LEU A 145 27.04 31.81 20.32
C LEU A 145 26.90 32.77 21.50
N TYR A 146 26.58 32.25 22.68
CA TYR A 146 26.45 33.03 23.90
C TYR A 146 27.75 33.78 24.23
N PHE A 147 28.89 33.10 24.12
CA PHE A 147 30.20 33.71 24.37
C PHE A 147 30.68 34.62 23.22
N PHE A 148 30.35 34.32 21.97
CA PHE A 148 30.88 35.02 20.80
C PHE A 148 30.08 36.26 20.40
N LEU A 149 28.73 36.19 20.44
CA LEU A 149 27.89 37.21 19.80
C LEU A 149 27.15 38.13 20.76
N PHE A 150 26.79 37.71 21.98
CA PHE A 150 26.01 38.59 22.86
C PHE A 150 26.09 38.22 24.35
N TYR A 151 26.91 38.94 25.11
CA TYR A 151 26.59 39.17 26.51
C TYR A 151 25.27 39.98 26.57
N GLY A 152 24.13 39.32 26.82
CA GLY A 152 22.89 40.00 27.23
C GLY A 152 21.62 39.80 26.39
N ASN A 153 21.64 39.15 25.22
CA ASN A 153 20.43 38.97 24.39
C ASN A 153 19.74 37.62 24.60
N LEU A 154 19.05 37.50 25.74
CA LEU A 154 18.24 36.33 26.13
C LEU A 154 17.27 35.82 25.04
N PRO A 155 16.56 36.67 24.27
CA PRO A 155 15.65 36.18 23.22
C PRO A 155 16.33 35.39 22.13
N LEU A 156 17.53 35.80 21.69
CA LEU A 156 18.27 35.11 20.63
C LEU A 156 18.65 33.69 21.07
N ILE A 157 19.02 33.54 22.34
CA ILE A 157 19.36 32.26 22.95
C ILE A 157 18.11 31.38 23.01
N ALA A 158 16.97 31.92 23.44
CA ALA A 158 15.72 31.17 23.55
C ALA A 158 15.28 30.57 22.20
N GLY A 159 15.29 31.35 21.13
CA GLY A 159 14.98 30.83 19.78
C GLY A 159 16.00 29.78 19.31
N SER A 160 17.29 29.99 19.61
CA SER A 160 18.35 29.02 19.27
C SER A 160 18.20 27.71 20.05
N MET A 161 17.85 27.76 21.33
CA MET A 161 17.58 26.56 22.14
C MET A 161 16.37 25.78 21.62
N LEU A 162 15.29 26.48 21.25
CA LEU A 162 14.14 25.85 20.61
C LEU A 162 14.52 25.17 19.28
N ASN A 163 15.39 25.79 18.47
CA ASN A 163 15.91 25.16 17.26
C ASN A 163 16.70 23.89 17.54
N VAL A 164 17.51 23.84 18.62
CA VAL A 164 18.22 22.62 19.02
C VAL A 164 17.23 21.49 19.32
N ILE A 165 16.15 21.79 20.03
CA ILE A 165 15.08 20.82 20.34
C ILE A 165 14.40 20.36 19.06
N GLY A 166 13.97 21.30 18.20
CA GLY A 166 13.29 21.00 16.94
C GLY A 166 14.15 20.15 15.99
N ILE A 167 15.41 20.54 15.76
CA ILE A 167 16.34 19.81 14.89
C ILE A 167 16.68 18.44 15.49
N SER A 168 16.79 18.31 16.82
CA SER A 168 16.99 17.01 17.47
C SER A 168 15.80 16.05 17.28
N LEU A 169 14.57 16.58 17.21
CA LEU A 169 13.36 15.78 17.03
C LEU A 169 13.04 15.47 15.56
N PHE A 170 13.25 16.44 14.66
CA PHE A 170 12.73 16.42 13.29
C PHE A 170 13.79 16.66 12.19
N GLY A 171 14.99 17.12 12.54
CA GLY A 171 16.03 17.49 11.58
C GLY A 171 17.19 16.50 11.47
N ASP A 172 18.14 16.80 10.59
CA ASP A 172 19.39 16.05 10.41
C ASP A 172 20.62 16.91 10.74
N TYR A 173 21.81 16.29 10.72
CA TYR A 173 23.06 17.00 11.03
C TYR A 173 23.30 18.24 10.15
N TYR A 174 22.83 18.23 8.90
CA TYR A 174 22.98 19.34 7.98
C TYR A 174 22.11 20.56 8.33
N ASP A 175 21.08 20.39 9.17
CA ASP A 175 20.23 21.49 9.63
C ASP A 175 20.83 22.22 10.84
N LEU A 176 21.88 21.69 11.49
CA LEU A 176 22.50 22.28 12.69
C LEU A 176 22.93 23.75 12.54
N PRO A 177 23.46 24.23 11.39
CA PRO A 177 23.77 25.65 11.21
C PRO A 177 22.56 26.58 11.39
N LEU A 178 21.33 26.09 11.19
CA LEU A 178 20.11 26.89 11.37
C LEU A 178 19.85 27.27 12.83
N VAL A 179 20.48 26.59 13.80
CA VAL A 179 20.46 27.01 15.21
C VAL A 179 20.92 28.47 15.34
N LEU A 180 21.87 28.90 14.50
CA LEU A 180 22.42 30.26 14.51
C LEU A 180 21.41 31.34 14.09
N LEU A 181 20.34 30.97 13.40
CA LEU A 181 19.33 31.91 12.91
C LEU A 181 18.21 32.18 13.95
N SER A 182 18.27 31.56 15.14
CA SER A 182 17.31 31.80 16.22
C SER A 182 15.84 31.76 15.73
N TRP A 183 14.99 32.70 16.13
CA TRP A 183 13.58 32.79 15.74
C TRP A 183 13.32 32.74 14.22
N PHE A 184 14.29 33.12 13.37
CA PHE A 184 14.17 32.96 11.91
C PHE A 184 14.07 31.51 11.44
N ALA A 185 14.69 30.58 12.17
CA ALA A 185 14.64 29.16 11.85
C ALA A 185 13.57 28.39 12.65
N THR A 186 12.95 28.98 13.68
CA THR A 186 12.05 28.24 14.59
C THR A 186 10.83 27.62 13.91
N PRO A 187 10.10 28.29 12.99
CA PRO A 187 8.97 27.66 12.33
C PRO A 187 9.42 26.45 11.49
N TYR A 188 10.59 26.55 10.86
CA TYR A 188 11.17 25.45 10.10
C TYR A 188 11.61 24.32 11.03
N SER A 189 12.44 24.57 12.03
CA SER A 189 13.02 23.52 12.91
C SER A 189 11.97 22.69 13.64
N LEU A 190 10.80 23.27 13.94
CA LEU A 190 9.66 22.61 14.60
C LEU A 190 8.64 21.99 13.63
N THR A 191 8.90 22.02 12.32
CA THR A 191 8.06 21.35 11.32
C THR A 191 8.43 19.86 11.23
N PRO A 192 7.51 18.93 11.54
CA PRO A 192 7.76 17.49 11.55
C PRO A 192 8.21 16.99 10.19
N ARG A 193 9.42 16.44 10.16
CA ARG A 193 10.08 15.90 8.99
C ARG A 193 10.88 14.68 9.41
N GLY A 194 11.06 13.73 8.52
CA GLY A 194 11.81 12.53 8.85
C GLY A 194 11.82 11.50 7.74
N GLU A 195 12.57 10.43 7.99
CA GLU A 195 12.59 9.24 7.15
C GLU A 195 11.48 8.28 7.60
N ILE A 196 10.68 7.81 6.65
CA ILE A 196 9.75 6.71 6.90
C ILE A 196 10.58 5.47 7.27
N SER A 197 10.13 4.75 8.31
CA SER A 197 10.79 3.58 8.90
C SER A 197 11.50 2.69 7.86
N LYS A 198 12.82 2.49 8.05
CA LYS A 198 13.68 1.60 7.24
C LYS A 198 13.57 0.12 7.58
N GLN A 199 12.66 -0.29 8.46
CA GLN A 199 12.54 -1.69 8.89
C GLN A 199 11.78 -2.53 7.86
N GLY A 200 12.31 -3.70 7.53
CA GLY A 200 11.71 -4.67 6.60
C GLY A 200 12.42 -4.73 5.25
N ILE A 201 11.74 -5.34 4.28
CA ILE A 201 12.24 -5.53 2.92
C ILE A 201 11.95 -4.28 2.11
N CYS A 202 12.99 -3.55 1.71
CA CYS A 202 12.84 -2.34 0.92
C CYS A 202 12.71 -2.66 -0.56
N LEU A 203 11.60 -2.26 -1.17
CA LEU A 203 11.24 -2.56 -2.55
C LEU A 203 11.36 -1.35 -3.48
N GLY A 204 11.49 -0.15 -2.95
CA GLY A 204 11.55 1.03 -3.80
C GLY A 204 11.64 2.33 -3.05
N ASN A 205 11.37 3.42 -3.77
CA ASN A 205 11.35 4.77 -3.26
C ASN A 205 9.91 5.30 -3.28
N ILE A 206 9.49 5.91 -2.18
CA ILE A 206 8.23 6.67 -2.12
C ILE A 206 8.50 7.97 -2.89
N LEU A 207 7.83 8.15 -4.03
CA LEU A 207 7.90 9.39 -4.81
C LEU A 207 7.05 10.49 -4.19
N GLY A 208 5.90 10.10 -3.62
CA GLY A 208 5.03 11.04 -2.94
C GLY A 208 3.98 10.37 -2.07
N ILE A 209 3.39 11.18 -1.20
CA ILE A 209 2.30 10.80 -0.31
C ILE A 209 1.09 11.64 -0.68
N LEU A 210 -0.09 11.03 -0.74
CA LEU A 210 -1.31 11.76 -0.99
C LEU A 210 -1.72 12.52 0.28
N THR A 211 -1.56 13.83 0.27
CA THR A 211 -1.86 14.70 1.42
C THR A 211 -2.71 15.87 0.96
N LYS A 212 -3.43 16.48 1.90
CA LYS A 212 -4.04 17.79 1.68
C LYS A 212 -2.91 18.80 1.50
N SER A 213 -3.06 19.68 0.52
CA SER A 213 -2.00 20.61 0.13
C SER A 213 -2.58 21.92 -0.35
N SER A 214 -1.78 22.98 -0.33
CA SER A 214 -2.23 24.30 -0.78
C SER A 214 -2.24 24.39 -2.31
N ILE A 215 -2.89 25.43 -2.85
CA ILE A 215 -2.96 25.65 -4.30
C ILE A 215 -1.57 25.84 -4.91
N ILE A 216 -0.62 26.37 -4.15
CA ILE A 216 0.76 26.67 -4.57
C ILE A 216 1.61 25.39 -4.62
N ASP A 217 1.18 24.31 -3.97
CA ASP A 217 1.95 23.08 -3.94
C ASP A 217 1.98 22.40 -5.31
N LEU A 218 3.22 22.12 -5.76
CA LEU A 218 3.50 21.31 -6.93
C LEU A 218 3.28 19.84 -6.59
N SER A 219 2.43 19.19 -7.38
CA SER A 219 2.18 17.76 -7.27
C SER A 219 3.20 16.97 -8.10
N VAL A 220 3.71 15.86 -7.56
CA VAL A 220 4.64 14.96 -8.28
C VAL A 220 4.05 14.48 -9.61
N ILE A 221 2.78 14.06 -9.55
CA ILE A 221 1.97 13.76 -10.74
C ILE A 221 1.02 14.94 -10.94
N ARG A 222 0.94 15.49 -12.16
CA ARG A 222 0.05 16.62 -12.46
C ARG A 222 -1.41 16.21 -12.30
N VAL A 223 -2.08 16.81 -11.32
CA VAL A 223 -3.53 16.74 -11.08
C VAL A 223 -4.10 18.16 -11.21
N ASN A 224 -5.39 18.31 -11.44
CA ASN A 224 -6.05 19.62 -11.46
C ASN A 224 -5.67 20.46 -10.21
N SER A 225 -5.27 21.72 -10.41
CA SER A 225 -4.74 22.59 -9.36
C SER A 225 -5.77 22.96 -8.29
N SER A 226 -7.07 22.85 -8.60
CA SER A 226 -8.17 23.08 -7.66
C SER A 226 -8.40 21.93 -6.68
N ARG A 227 -7.78 20.76 -6.88
CA ARG A 227 -7.95 19.61 -5.99
C ARG A 227 -7.33 19.86 -4.63
N LYS A 228 -8.05 19.48 -3.57
CA LYS A 228 -7.58 19.57 -2.19
C LYS A 228 -6.41 18.63 -1.90
N TYR A 229 -6.42 17.45 -2.50
CA TYR A 229 -5.35 16.46 -2.38
C TYR A 229 -4.35 16.58 -3.51
N LYS A 230 -3.07 16.49 -3.18
CA LYS A 230 -1.99 16.39 -4.15
C LYS A 230 -0.94 15.39 -3.67
N TRP A 231 -0.15 14.91 -4.62
CA TRP A 231 1.03 14.09 -4.35
C TRP A 231 2.17 14.96 -3.86
N SER A 232 2.34 15.03 -2.54
CA SER A 232 3.45 15.73 -1.91
C SER A 232 4.73 14.91 -2.03
N SER A 233 5.78 15.49 -2.59
CA SER A 233 7.06 14.80 -2.77
C SER A 233 7.69 14.46 -1.44
N VAL A 234 8.07 13.20 -1.23
CA VAL A 234 8.82 12.75 -0.06
C VAL A 234 10.03 11.97 -0.55
N LYS A 235 11.15 12.06 0.17
CA LYS A 235 12.33 11.23 -0.09
C LYS A 235 12.42 10.17 1.00
N ALA A 236 11.86 8.99 0.73
CA ALA A 236 11.91 7.88 1.66
C ALA A 236 11.90 6.54 0.92
N ASN A 237 12.45 5.50 1.54
CA ASN A 237 12.37 4.14 1.03
C ASN A 237 11.02 3.53 1.40
N TYR A 238 10.42 2.79 0.47
CA TYR A 238 9.26 1.96 0.72
C TYR A 238 9.74 0.58 1.17
N CYS A 239 9.53 0.25 2.44
CA CYS A 239 9.92 -1.03 3.03
C CYS A 239 8.71 -1.71 3.68
N ILE A 240 8.63 -3.03 3.52
CA ILE A 240 7.53 -3.86 4.04
C ILE A 240 8.06 -4.79 5.11
N ASP A 241 7.39 -4.78 6.25
CA ASP A 241 7.65 -5.71 7.33
C ASP A 241 6.52 -6.75 7.40
N PHE A 242 6.74 -7.92 6.79
CA PHE A 242 5.76 -9.01 6.78
C PHE A 242 5.38 -9.48 8.19
N SER A 243 6.26 -9.32 9.19
CA SER A 243 5.94 -9.68 10.58
C SER A 243 4.80 -8.82 11.18
N LYS A 244 4.63 -7.59 10.67
CA LYS A 244 3.59 -6.64 11.09
C LYS A 244 2.31 -6.71 10.25
N THR A 245 2.33 -7.44 9.14
CA THR A 245 1.15 -7.60 8.28
C THR A 245 0.06 -8.44 8.96
N LYS A 246 -1.20 -8.02 8.82
CA LYS A 246 -2.37 -8.82 9.26
C LYS A 246 -2.64 -10.02 8.36
N ASN A 247 -2.18 -9.98 7.12
CA ASN A 247 -2.23 -11.09 6.19
C ASN A 247 -1.02 -10.99 5.27
N TYR A 248 -0.46 -12.13 4.87
CA TYR A 248 0.65 -12.21 3.92
C TYR A 248 0.21 -12.09 2.46
N ASN A 249 -1.11 -12.07 2.21
CA ASN A 249 -1.66 -11.99 0.87
C ASN A 249 -1.42 -10.63 0.22
N ILE A 250 -1.10 -10.67 -1.06
CA ILE A 250 -0.73 -9.54 -1.89
C ILE A 250 -1.62 -9.54 -3.13
N ILE A 251 -2.20 -8.38 -3.46
CA ILE A 251 -2.89 -8.20 -4.72
C ILE A 251 -2.17 -7.16 -5.56
N VAL A 252 -1.94 -7.49 -6.83
CA VAL A 252 -1.27 -6.64 -7.80
C VAL A 252 -2.17 -6.47 -9.02
N VAL A 253 -2.57 -5.23 -9.31
CA VAL A 253 -3.45 -4.89 -10.44
C VAL A 253 -2.81 -3.82 -11.32
N GLY A 254 -3.05 -3.90 -12.62
CA GLY A 254 -2.67 -2.87 -13.59
C GLY A 254 -2.62 -3.38 -15.02
N THR A 255 -2.58 -2.48 -15.98
CA THR A 255 -2.54 -2.78 -17.42
C THR A 255 -1.31 -3.62 -17.81
N SER A 256 -1.35 -4.25 -18.98
CA SER A 256 -0.19 -4.94 -19.55
C SER A 256 1.01 -3.98 -19.68
N GLY A 257 2.22 -4.47 -19.42
CA GLY A 257 3.45 -3.67 -19.47
C GLY A 257 3.66 -2.68 -18.31
N SER A 258 2.71 -2.51 -17.40
CA SER A 258 2.79 -1.54 -16.29
C SER A 258 3.86 -1.85 -15.22
N GLY A 259 4.36 -3.09 -15.17
CA GLY A 259 5.43 -3.52 -14.26
C GLY A 259 5.05 -4.56 -13.21
N LYS A 260 3.85 -5.16 -13.29
CA LYS A 260 3.36 -6.19 -12.34
C LYS A 260 4.33 -7.35 -12.14
N SER A 261 4.74 -8.01 -13.22
CA SER A 261 5.66 -9.17 -13.17
C SER A 261 7.04 -8.78 -12.66
N ASN A 262 7.51 -7.56 -12.97
CA ASN A 262 8.77 -7.03 -12.42
C ASN A 262 8.68 -6.81 -10.90
N PHE A 263 7.54 -6.34 -10.40
CA PHE A 263 7.30 -6.23 -8.95
C PHE A 263 7.31 -7.60 -8.28
N ALA A 264 6.66 -8.60 -8.87
CA ALA A 264 6.68 -9.97 -8.34
C ALA A 264 8.11 -10.53 -8.27
N LYS A 265 8.89 -10.38 -9.36
CA LYS A 265 10.31 -10.79 -9.42
C LYS A 265 11.16 -10.08 -8.36
N LEU A 266 11.00 -8.75 -8.23
CA LEU A 266 11.69 -7.96 -7.21
C LEU A 266 11.35 -8.43 -5.80
N LEU A 267 10.07 -8.64 -5.49
CA LEU A 267 9.66 -9.08 -4.16
C LEU A 267 10.25 -10.45 -3.83
N VAL A 268 10.14 -11.40 -4.77
CA VAL A 268 10.69 -12.74 -4.66
C VAL A 268 12.20 -12.70 -4.40
N SER A 269 12.96 -11.90 -5.16
CA SER A 269 14.41 -11.81 -5.01
C SER A 269 14.88 -11.37 -3.62
N LYS A 270 14.01 -10.68 -2.85
CA LYS A 270 14.32 -10.17 -1.51
C LYS A 270 13.67 -10.96 -0.38
N LEU A 271 12.78 -11.89 -0.70
CA LEU A 271 12.11 -12.74 0.29
C LEU A 271 12.83 -14.08 0.43
N SER A 272 13.20 -14.43 1.64
CA SER A 272 13.76 -15.74 1.97
C SER A 272 12.65 -16.73 2.37
N VAL A 273 11.78 -17.08 1.41
CA VAL A 273 10.66 -18.03 1.58
C VAL A 273 10.61 -18.99 0.40
N ASN A 274 9.94 -20.13 0.54
CA ASN A 274 9.67 -21.02 -0.58
C ASN A 274 8.69 -20.34 -1.53
N ILE A 275 9.01 -20.34 -2.83
CA ILE A 275 8.22 -19.63 -3.84
C ILE A 275 7.63 -20.63 -4.82
N LEU A 276 6.32 -20.58 -5.02
CA LEU A 276 5.64 -21.36 -6.05
C LEU A 276 4.94 -20.42 -7.02
N VAL A 277 5.40 -20.36 -8.27
CA VAL A 277 4.81 -19.51 -9.31
C VAL A 277 3.99 -20.36 -10.28
N PHE A 278 2.74 -19.98 -10.49
CA PHE A 278 1.91 -20.46 -11.58
C PHE A 278 2.03 -19.49 -12.75
N ASP A 279 2.78 -19.88 -13.78
CA ASP A 279 3.09 -19.05 -14.94
C ASP A 279 2.34 -19.54 -16.19
N LEU A 280 1.27 -18.83 -16.57
CA LEU A 280 0.43 -19.20 -17.73
C LEU A 280 1.10 -18.98 -19.08
N HIS A 281 2.00 -18.00 -19.16
CA HIS A 281 2.56 -17.48 -20.41
C HIS A 281 4.06 -17.71 -20.56
N GLY A 282 4.74 -18.16 -19.51
CA GLY A 282 6.16 -18.49 -19.52
C GLY A 282 7.09 -17.29 -19.32
N GLU A 283 6.58 -16.17 -18.79
CA GLU A 283 7.28 -14.88 -18.66
C GLU A 283 8.19 -14.78 -17.41
N TYR A 284 8.10 -15.74 -16.49
CA TYR A 284 8.88 -15.74 -15.26
C TYR A 284 10.22 -16.45 -15.45
N TYR A 285 11.27 -15.72 -15.12
CA TYR A 285 12.62 -16.24 -14.96
C TYR A 285 13.15 -15.70 -13.64
N LEU A 286 13.48 -16.62 -12.73
CA LEU A 286 14.03 -16.32 -11.41
C LEU A 286 15.28 -17.18 -11.26
N ASN A 287 16.41 -16.53 -10.95
CA ASN A 287 17.64 -17.24 -10.67
C ASN A 287 17.42 -18.16 -9.46
N GLU A 288 18.02 -19.35 -9.48
CA GLU A 288 17.98 -20.33 -8.38
C GLU A 288 16.61 -20.98 -8.11
N VAL A 289 15.59 -20.69 -8.91
CA VAL A 289 14.27 -21.34 -8.83
C VAL A 289 14.10 -22.36 -9.96
N LYS A 290 13.73 -23.59 -9.62
CA LYS A 290 13.59 -24.67 -10.61
C LYS A 290 12.32 -24.46 -11.46
N ARG A 291 12.48 -24.33 -12.77
CA ARG A 291 11.36 -24.26 -13.73
C ARG A 291 10.96 -25.67 -14.16
N VAL A 292 9.66 -25.96 -14.07
CA VAL A 292 9.05 -27.25 -14.43
C VAL A 292 8.05 -27.02 -15.55
N ASP A 293 8.25 -27.71 -16.67
CA ASP A 293 7.32 -27.71 -17.80
C ASP A 293 6.10 -28.58 -17.45
N VAL A 294 4.94 -27.93 -17.29
CA VAL A 294 3.70 -28.60 -16.89
C VAL A 294 3.15 -29.52 -17.99
N SER A 295 3.60 -29.37 -19.24
CA SER A 295 3.20 -30.30 -20.31
C SER A 295 3.83 -31.70 -20.18
N GLN A 296 4.93 -31.81 -19.41
CA GLN A 296 5.69 -33.05 -19.25
C GLN A 296 5.36 -33.79 -17.95
N ILE A 297 4.46 -33.25 -17.14
CA ILE A 297 4.02 -33.85 -15.87
C ILE A 297 2.62 -34.43 -16.05
N SER A 298 2.37 -35.52 -15.36
CA SER A 298 1.03 -36.03 -15.09
C SER A 298 0.60 -35.67 -13.67
N VAL A 299 -0.65 -35.24 -13.53
CA VAL A 299 -1.31 -34.96 -12.26
C VAL A 299 -2.69 -35.61 -12.31
N ASN A 300 -2.99 -36.54 -11.41
CA ASN A 300 -4.31 -37.17 -11.35
C ASN A 300 -5.26 -36.33 -10.46
N PRO A 301 -6.32 -35.70 -11.02
CA PRO A 301 -7.26 -34.91 -10.24
C PRO A 301 -8.02 -35.73 -9.20
N LEU A 302 -8.21 -37.03 -9.43
CA LEU A 302 -8.86 -37.98 -8.52
C LEU A 302 -7.96 -38.38 -7.33
N SER A 303 -6.80 -37.76 -7.15
CA SER A 303 -6.00 -37.96 -5.94
C SER A 303 -6.73 -37.42 -4.71
N LEU A 304 -6.73 -38.18 -3.62
CA LEU A 304 -7.46 -37.82 -2.40
C LEU A 304 -6.78 -36.70 -1.61
N PHE A 305 -5.44 -36.66 -1.58
CA PHE A 305 -4.69 -35.72 -0.75
C PHE A 305 -5.16 -35.72 0.72
N ASN A 306 -5.38 -36.89 1.33
CA ASN A 306 -5.95 -37.03 2.69
C ASN A 306 -7.37 -36.45 2.88
N ARG A 307 -8.16 -36.35 1.80
CA ARG A 307 -9.58 -36.01 1.87
C ARG A 307 -10.45 -37.24 1.76
N ASN A 308 -11.66 -37.13 2.31
CA ASN A 308 -12.67 -38.17 2.18
C ASN A 308 -13.03 -38.40 0.69
N PRO A 309 -13.08 -39.65 0.21
CA PRO A 309 -13.43 -39.97 -1.18
C PRO A 309 -14.74 -39.35 -1.67
N LYS A 310 -15.79 -39.28 -0.84
CA LYS A 310 -17.08 -38.66 -1.21
C LYS A 310 -16.95 -37.15 -1.39
N GLU A 311 -16.26 -36.48 -0.45
CA GLU A 311 -15.99 -35.04 -0.55
C GLU A 311 -15.13 -34.73 -1.78
N ARG A 312 -14.09 -35.52 -2.02
CA ARG A 312 -13.19 -35.32 -3.16
C ARG A 312 -13.91 -35.54 -4.49
N ALA A 313 -14.75 -36.57 -4.59
CA ALA A 313 -15.59 -36.79 -5.76
C ALA A 313 -16.50 -35.58 -6.05
N LEU A 314 -17.12 -35.05 -5.01
CA LEU A 314 -17.98 -33.87 -5.11
C LEU A 314 -17.19 -32.65 -5.61
N GLU A 315 -16.04 -32.35 -5.00
CA GLU A 315 -15.17 -31.24 -5.43
C GLU A 315 -14.81 -31.33 -6.91
N ILE A 316 -14.40 -32.51 -7.37
CA ILE A 316 -13.99 -32.73 -8.77
C ILE A 316 -15.20 -32.57 -9.69
N ALA A 317 -16.36 -33.11 -9.32
CA ALA A 317 -17.58 -32.95 -10.10
C ALA A 317 -18.00 -31.48 -10.21
N TYR A 318 -17.90 -30.68 -9.15
CA TYR A 318 -18.19 -29.24 -9.19
C TYR A 318 -17.15 -28.43 -9.98
N MET A 319 -15.87 -28.80 -9.90
CA MET A 319 -14.82 -28.24 -10.76
C MET A 319 -15.17 -28.46 -12.23
N LEU A 320 -15.47 -29.71 -12.61
CA LEU A 320 -15.82 -30.07 -13.98
C LEU A 320 -17.15 -29.45 -14.42
N LYS A 321 -18.12 -29.34 -13.50
CA LYS A 321 -19.37 -28.60 -13.71
C LYS A 321 -19.10 -27.14 -14.07
N SER A 322 -18.24 -26.45 -13.31
CA SER A 322 -17.89 -25.05 -13.56
C SER A 322 -17.06 -24.86 -14.83
N LEU A 323 -16.24 -25.85 -15.19
CA LEU A 323 -15.37 -25.78 -16.36
C LEU A 323 -16.14 -26.03 -17.66
N PHE A 324 -16.95 -27.10 -17.69
CA PHE A 324 -17.68 -27.57 -18.86
C PHE A 324 -19.16 -27.15 -18.88
N ASN A 325 -19.60 -26.31 -17.94
CA ASN A 325 -20.99 -25.85 -17.80
C ASN A 325 -22.02 -26.99 -17.66
N LEU A 326 -21.70 -28.01 -16.86
CA LEU A 326 -22.60 -29.14 -16.64
C LEU A 326 -23.83 -28.73 -15.80
N GLY A 327 -24.95 -29.41 -16.03
CA GLY A 327 -26.14 -29.28 -15.19
C GLY A 327 -25.98 -29.94 -13.82
N ASN A 328 -26.83 -29.58 -12.84
CA ASN A 328 -26.79 -30.15 -11.49
C ASN A 328 -26.94 -31.69 -11.49
N ILE A 329 -27.84 -32.22 -12.32
CA ILE A 329 -28.06 -33.67 -12.43
C ILE A 329 -26.82 -34.38 -12.97
N GLN A 330 -26.14 -33.79 -13.95
CA GLN A 330 -24.89 -34.31 -14.51
C GLN A 330 -23.77 -34.30 -13.47
N ALA A 331 -23.65 -33.24 -12.67
CA ALA A 331 -22.65 -33.15 -11.61
C ALA A 331 -22.88 -34.18 -10.50
N ILE A 332 -24.13 -34.40 -10.07
CA ILE A 332 -24.47 -35.45 -9.10
C ILE A 332 -24.12 -36.84 -9.66
N GLU A 333 -24.44 -37.08 -10.93
CA GLU A 333 -24.14 -38.37 -11.56
C GLU A 333 -22.63 -38.61 -11.68
N LEU A 334 -21.90 -37.58 -12.11
CA LEU A 334 -20.45 -37.64 -12.16
C LEU A 334 -19.85 -37.89 -10.77
N THR A 335 -20.42 -37.29 -9.72
CA THR A 335 -20.02 -37.56 -8.33
C THR A 335 -20.21 -39.04 -7.99
N ASN A 336 -21.38 -39.61 -8.29
CA ASN A 336 -21.68 -41.02 -8.02
C ASN A 336 -20.73 -41.96 -8.75
N LEU A 337 -20.48 -41.71 -10.04
CA LEU A 337 -19.54 -42.49 -10.85
C LEU A 337 -18.12 -42.43 -10.28
N ILE A 338 -17.67 -41.27 -9.81
CA ILE A 338 -16.36 -41.12 -9.19
C ILE A 338 -16.30 -41.84 -7.83
N VAL A 339 -17.34 -41.77 -6.99
CA VAL A 339 -17.41 -42.50 -5.72
C VAL A 339 -17.38 -44.01 -5.95
N GLU A 340 -18.10 -44.51 -6.95
CA GLU A 340 -18.05 -45.93 -7.32
C GLU A 340 -16.65 -46.32 -7.82
N ALA A 341 -15.99 -45.45 -8.59
CA ALA A 341 -14.60 -45.68 -9.04
C ALA A 341 -13.62 -45.78 -7.85
N TYR A 342 -13.80 -44.96 -6.82
CA TYR A 342 -13.02 -45.07 -5.58
C TYR A 342 -13.28 -46.41 -4.90
N ALA A 343 -14.55 -46.82 -4.77
CA ALA A 343 -14.93 -48.08 -4.15
C ALA A 343 -14.34 -49.30 -4.90
N GLU A 344 -14.35 -49.29 -6.24
CA GLU A 344 -13.74 -50.36 -7.05
C GLU A 344 -12.20 -50.46 -6.88
N LYS A 345 -11.56 -49.37 -6.46
CA LYS A 345 -10.12 -49.35 -6.10
C LYS A 345 -9.87 -49.67 -4.63
N GLY A 346 -10.91 -49.97 -3.83
CA GLY A 346 -10.80 -50.29 -2.41
C GLY A 346 -10.68 -49.06 -1.49
N LEU A 347 -11.03 -47.87 -1.98
CA LEU A 347 -11.01 -46.62 -1.23
C LEU A 347 -12.35 -46.40 -0.53
N ASP A 348 -12.42 -46.76 0.75
CA ASP A 348 -13.63 -46.69 1.55
C ASP A 348 -13.75 -45.29 2.23
N PRO A 349 -14.85 -44.55 1.99
CA PRO A 349 -15.13 -43.30 2.69
C PRO A 349 -15.16 -43.39 4.22
N ASP A 350 -15.50 -44.55 4.77
CA ASP A 350 -15.66 -44.75 6.21
C ASP A 350 -14.39 -45.33 6.87
N ASP A 351 -13.36 -45.69 6.08
CA ASP A 351 -12.05 -46.16 6.57
C ASP A 351 -10.88 -45.32 6.00
N PRO A 352 -10.39 -44.31 6.77
CA PRO A 352 -9.26 -43.47 6.38
C PRO A 352 -7.94 -44.21 6.13
N SER A 353 -7.76 -45.43 6.63
CA SER A 353 -6.54 -46.21 6.40
C SER A 353 -6.39 -46.60 4.92
N THR A 354 -7.52 -46.74 4.22
CA THR A 354 -7.55 -47.06 2.79
C THR A 354 -7.11 -45.89 1.91
N TRP A 355 -7.18 -44.64 2.38
CA TRP A 355 -6.98 -43.43 1.55
C TRP A 355 -5.55 -43.23 1.03
N SER A 356 -4.62 -44.07 1.47
CA SER A 356 -3.24 -44.14 0.98
C SER A 356 -3.08 -45.01 -0.28
N GLN A 357 -4.11 -45.77 -0.67
CA GLN A 357 -4.10 -46.59 -1.88
C GLN A 357 -4.15 -45.73 -3.15
N ASN A 358 -3.79 -46.34 -4.29
CA ASN A 358 -3.79 -45.64 -5.58
C ASN A 358 -5.22 -45.23 -5.98
N PRO A 359 -5.46 -43.94 -6.26
CA PRO A 359 -6.76 -43.46 -6.71
C PRO A 359 -7.12 -43.98 -8.12
N PRO A 360 -8.41 -44.03 -8.48
CA PRO A 360 -8.84 -44.26 -9.84
C PRO A 360 -8.37 -43.14 -10.79
N THR A 361 -8.46 -43.40 -12.08
CA THR A 361 -8.23 -42.45 -13.17
C THR A 361 -9.55 -42.12 -13.87
N PHE A 362 -9.59 -41.06 -14.68
CA PHE A 362 -10.77 -40.80 -15.52
C PHE A 362 -11.04 -41.90 -16.54
N ARG A 363 -10.04 -42.75 -16.87
CA ARG A 363 -10.28 -43.95 -17.68
C ARG A 363 -11.13 -44.98 -16.93
N ASP A 364 -10.88 -45.19 -15.64
CA ASP A 364 -11.71 -46.07 -14.80
C ASP A 364 -13.15 -45.53 -14.73
N VAL A 365 -13.31 -44.22 -14.50
CA VAL A 365 -14.64 -43.55 -14.47
C VAL A 365 -15.38 -43.66 -15.81
N LEU A 366 -14.66 -43.53 -16.93
CA LEU A 366 -15.24 -43.70 -18.27
C LEU A 366 -15.74 -45.14 -18.50
N LEU A 367 -14.97 -46.15 -18.10
CA LEU A 367 -15.38 -47.56 -18.21
C LEU A 367 -16.61 -47.85 -17.36
N LEU A 368 -16.70 -47.27 -16.16
CA LEU A 368 -17.89 -47.33 -15.33
C LEU A 368 -19.10 -46.70 -16.02
N LEU A 369 -18.95 -45.51 -16.60
CA LEU A 369 -20.01 -44.85 -17.34
C LEU A 369 -20.50 -45.73 -18.51
N GLU A 370 -19.58 -46.31 -19.29
CA GLU A 370 -19.92 -47.21 -20.40
C GLU A 370 -20.69 -48.45 -19.92
N ARG A 371 -20.31 -49.02 -18.77
CA ARG A 371 -21.00 -50.17 -18.15
C ARG A 371 -22.43 -49.79 -17.73
N HIS A 372 -22.60 -48.66 -17.04
CA HIS A 372 -23.90 -48.17 -16.61
C HIS A 372 -24.81 -47.84 -17.78
N LYS A 373 -24.27 -47.18 -18.82
CA LYS A 373 -24.99 -46.87 -20.05
C LYS A 373 -25.49 -48.12 -20.78
N LYS A 374 -24.69 -49.20 -20.82
CA LYS A 374 -25.06 -50.48 -21.44
C LYS A 374 -26.19 -51.20 -20.68
N ASN A 375 -26.23 -51.04 -19.35
CA ASN A 375 -27.21 -51.67 -18.48
C ASN A 375 -28.46 -50.80 -18.25
N ALA A 376 -28.48 -49.56 -18.73
CA ALA A 376 -29.59 -48.64 -18.58
C ALA A 376 -30.85 -49.16 -19.27
N LEU A 377 -31.98 -49.10 -18.56
CA LEU A 377 -33.26 -49.67 -19.01
C LEU A 377 -34.16 -48.61 -19.68
N SER A 378 -33.86 -47.32 -19.48
CA SER A 378 -34.64 -46.22 -20.02
C SER A 378 -33.81 -45.30 -20.92
N ALA A 379 -34.46 -44.70 -21.92
CA ALA A 379 -33.83 -43.69 -22.78
C ALA A 379 -33.34 -42.47 -21.98
N GLN A 380 -34.03 -42.13 -20.87
CA GLN A 380 -33.63 -41.03 -19.99
C GLN A 380 -32.30 -41.30 -19.29
N GLU A 381 -32.08 -42.51 -18.78
CA GLU A 381 -30.80 -42.92 -18.17
C GLU A 381 -29.67 -42.96 -19.20
N ILE A 382 -29.93 -43.51 -20.39
CA ILE A 382 -28.94 -43.53 -21.48
C ILE A 382 -28.50 -42.10 -21.81
N ASN A 383 -29.46 -41.18 -22.00
CA ASN A 383 -29.18 -39.78 -22.32
C ASN A 383 -28.35 -39.09 -21.21
N LYS A 384 -28.61 -39.43 -19.94
CA LYS A 384 -27.86 -38.92 -18.79
C LYS A 384 -26.37 -39.27 -18.90
N TYR A 385 -26.04 -40.53 -19.11
CA TYR A 385 -24.65 -40.98 -19.27
C TYR A 385 -24.02 -40.48 -20.57
N GLN A 386 -24.75 -40.54 -21.67
CA GLN A 386 -24.29 -40.09 -22.99
C GLN A 386 -23.92 -38.60 -22.99
N SER A 387 -24.56 -37.79 -22.15
CA SER A 387 -24.24 -36.37 -22.01
C SER A 387 -22.91 -36.07 -21.27
N LEU A 388 -22.39 -37.04 -20.49
CA LEU A 388 -21.13 -36.92 -19.74
C LEU A 388 -19.94 -37.55 -20.48
N GLU A 389 -20.23 -38.53 -21.35
CA GLU A 389 -19.24 -39.34 -22.08
C GLU A 389 -18.16 -38.52 -22.81
N PRO A 390 -18.48 -37.44 -23.57
CA PRO A 390 -17.45 -36.68 -24.29
C PRO A 390 -16.41 -36.03 -23.35
N TYR A 391 -16.85 -35.57 -22.17
CA TYR A 391 -15.96 -34.96 -21.19
C TYR A 391 -15.07 -36.00 -20.52
N LEU A 392 -15.61 -37.17 -20.16
CA LEU A 392 -14.79 -38.25 -19.61
C LEU A 392 -13.82 -38.82 -20.63
N GLN A 393 -14.20 -38.92 -21.91
CA GLN A 393 -13.29 -39.28 -22.99
C GLN A 393 -12.14 -38.27 -23.09
N TYR A 394 -12.45 -36.97 -23.08
CA TYR A 394 -11.43 -35.92 -23.06
C TYR A 394 -10.48 -36.02 -21.85
N LEU A 395 -11.01 -36.26 -20.66
CA LEU A 395 -10.26 -36.38 -19.41
C LEU A 395 -9.49 -37.70 -19.28
N SER A 396 -9.83 -38.74 -20.04
CA SER A 396 -9.12 -40.02 -20.04
C SER A 396 -7.74 -39.97 -20.73
N SER A 397 -7.32 -38.78 -21.17
CA SER A 397 -6.01 -38.52 -21.77
C SER A 397 -4.84 -38.84 -20.83
N THR A 398 -3.65 -39.00 -21.41
CA THR A 398 -2.42 -39.38 -20.69
C THR A 398 -1.98 -38.38 -19.63
N VAL A 399 -2.39 -37.11 -19.74
CA VAL A 399 -2.01 -36.03 -18.81
C VAL A 399 -2.53 -36.30 -17.39
N PHE A 400 -3.64 -37.01 -17.23
CA PHE A 400 -4.29 -37.24 -15.92
C PHE A 400 -4.13 -38.67 -15.38
N GLN A 401 -3.26 -39.50 -15.97
CA GLN A 401 -3.16 -40.92 -15.63
C GLN A 401 -2.44 -41.22 -14.31
N SER A 402 -1.55 -40.35 -13.83
CA SER A 402 -0.77 -40.58 -12.62
C SER A 402 -0.32 -39.27 -11.97
N ASN A 403 0.33 -39.36 -10.81
CA ASN A 403 1.05 -38.24 -10.22
C ASN A 403 2.55 -38.42 -10.46
N SER A 404 3.09 -37.65 -11.39
CA SER A 404 4.53 -37.61 -11.66
C SER A 404 5.29 -36.62 -10.77
N ILE A 405 4.57 -35.77 -10.04
CA ILE A 405 5.16 -34.79 -9.11
C ILE A 405 4.87 -35.18 -7.68
N ASN A 406 5.88 -34.96 -6.82
CA ASN A 406 5.70 -34.97 -5.37
C ASN A 406 5.17 -33.61 -4.89
N PHE A 407 3.92 -33.56 -4.46
CA PHE A 407 3.28 -32.34 -3.96
C PHE A 407 3.88 -31.81 -2.65
N GLU A 408 4.48 -32.67 -1.82
CA GLU A 408 5.19 -32.22 -0.62
C GLU A 408 6.50 -31.51 -0.98
N GLU A 409 7.19 -32.00 -2.02
CA GLU A 409 8.40 -31.36 -2.54
C GLU A 409 8.08 -29.98 -3.12
N LEU A 410 6.95 -29.82 -3.83
CA LEU A 410 6.48 -28.53 -4.34
C LEU A 410 6.29 -27.48 -3.23
N LEU A 411 6.01 -27.90 -2.00
CA LEU A 411 5.84 -27.00 -0.85
C LEU A 411 7.13 -26.75 -0.06
N ASN A 412 8.14 -27.59 -0.24
CA ASN A 412 9.39 -27.50 0.53
C ASN A 412 10.53 -26.87 -0.27
N SER A 413 10.28 -26.50 -1.53
CA SER A 413 11.28 -25.94 -2.44
C SER A 413 10.64 -24.93 -3.37
N SER A 414 11.46 -24.06 -3.96
CA SER A 414 10.99 -23.03 -4.87
C SER A 414 10.85 -23.56 -6.30
N TYR A 415 9.69 -23.34 -6.91
CA TYR A 415 9.32 -23.84 -8.23
C TYR A 415 8.60 -22.78 -9.07
N ILE A 416 8.89 -22.76 -10.38
CA ILE A 416 8.07 -22.10 -11.39
C ILE A 416 7.38 -23.19 -12.20
N LEU A 417 6.06 -23.25 -12.13
CA LEU A 417 5.22 -24.13 -12.92
C LEU A 417 4.86 -23.41 -14.22
N ASP A 418 5.47 -23.83 -15.32
CA ASP A 418 5.28 -23.25 -16.64
C ASP A 418 4.16 -23.97 -17.40
N PHE A 419 3.02 -23.28 -17.55
CA PHE A 419 1.84 -23.77 -18.26
C PHE A 419 1.81 -23.34 -19.72
N SER A 420 2.80 -22.60 -20.23
CA SER A 420 2.78 -22.03 -21.59
C SER A 420 2.63 -23.10 -22.68
N ARG A 421 3.19 -24.29 -22.46
CA ARG A 421 3.19 -25.43 -23.40
C ARG A 421 2.03 -26.40 -23.22
N VAL A 422 1.18 -26.21 -22.21
CA VAL A 422 -0.01 -27.04 -22.02
C VAL A 422 -1.03 -26.68 -23.11
N PRO A 423 -1.55 -27.66 -23.87
CA PRO A 423 -2.21 -27.39 -25.15
C PRO A 423 -3.58 -26.71 -25.03
N THR A 424 -4.33 -26.96 -23.95
CA THR A 424 -5.70 -26.47 -23.79
C THR A 424 -5.89 -25.75 -22.46
N ASN A 425 -6.78 -24.76 -22.44
CA ASN A 425 -7.09 -24.02 -21.22
C ASN A 425 -7.79 -24.89 -20.19
N GLU A 426 -8.60 -25.85 -20.63
CA GLU A 426 -9.29 -26.79 -19.75
C GLU A 426 -8.28 -27.66 -18.98
N VAL A 427 -7.25 -28.16 -19.66
CA VAL A 427 -6.19 -28.95 -19.00
C VAL A 427 -5.37 -28.08 -18.06
N LYS A 428 -4.98 -26.86 -18.47
CA LYS A 428 -4.29 -25.90 -17.58
C LYS A 428 -5.09 -25.68 -16.30
N TYR A 429 -6.39 -25.37 -16.44
CA TYR A 429 -7.27 -25.09 -15.32
C TYR A 429 -7.37 -26.29 -14.36
N ILE A 430 -7.61 -27.50 -14.88
CA ILE A 430 -7.73 -28.71 -14.05
C ILE A 430 -6.44 -28.98 -13.28
N ILE A 431 -5.27 -28.87 -13.93
CA ILE A 431 -3.98 -29.09 -13.27
C ILE A 431 -3.75 -28.02 -12.20
N MET A 432 -3.96 -26.74 -12.52
CA MET A 432 -3.80 -25.64 -11.56
C MET A 432 -4.67 -25.81 -10.33
N GLU A 433 -5.97 -26.07 -10.52
CA GLU A 433 -6.90 -26.25 -9.40
C GLU A 433 -6.55 -27.51 -8.59
N THR A 434 -6.13 -28.59 -9.24
CA THR A 434 -5.68 -29.81 -8.54
C THR A 434 -4.44 -29.55 -7.68
N ILE A 435 -3.44 -28.83 -8.21
CA ILE A 435 -2.25 -28.47 -7.43
C ILE A 435 -2.65 -27.55 -6.26
N LEU A 436 -3.48 -26.53 -6.48
CA LEU A 436 -3.94 -25.65 -5.40
C LEU A 436 -4.74 -26.39 -4.32
N LYS A 437 -5.55 -27.40 -4.70
CA LYS A 437 -6.23 -28.29 -3.76
C LYS A 437 -5.26 -29.14 -2.96
N SER A 438 -4.21 -29.65 -3.59
CA SER A 438 -3.15 -30.37 -2.88
C SER A 438 -2.46 -29.47 -1.86
N ILE A 439 -2.16 -28.21 -2.23
CA ILE A 439 -1.59 -27.20 -1.33
C ILE A 439 -2.53 -26.93 -0.17
N GLN A 440 -3.83 -26.74 -0.43
CA GLN A 440 -4.82 -26.54 0.61
C GLN A 440 -4.82 -27.70 1.63
N SER A 441 -4.73 -28.94 1.15
CA SER A 441 -4.75 -30.10 2.03
C SER A 441 -3.47 -30.24 2.86
N LEU A 442 -2.31 -30.09 2.21
CA LEU A 442 -1.01 -30.14 2.88
C LEU A 442 -0.83 -28.98 3.86
N MET A 443 -1.39 -27.81 3.57
CA MET A 443 -1.40 -26.65 4.44
C MET A 443 -2.03 -26.96 5.81
N TYR A 444 -3.13 -27.70 5.85
CA TYR A 444 -3.82 -28.07 7.11
C TYR A 444 -3.04 -29.03 8.00
N SER A 445 -2.03 -29.71 7.45
CA SER A 445 -1.12 -30.55 8.24
C SER A 445 0.00 -29.76 8.94
N ARG A 446 0.17 -28.48 8.58
CA ARG A 446 1.21 -27.60 9.12
C ARG A 446 0.60 -26.60 10.11
N LYS A 447 1.44 -25.90 10.88
CA LYS A 447 1.09 -24.66 11.59
C LYS A 447 2.34 -23.80 11.63
N SER A 448 2.23 -22.53 11.23
CA SER A 448 3.35 -21.60 11.32
C SER A 448 2.88 -20.19 11.67
N THR A 449 3.71 -19.47 12.41
CA THR A 449 3.48 -18.08 12.84
C THR A 449 4.22 -17.07 11.97
N LYS A 450 5.02 -17.54 11.01
CA LYS A 450 5.77 -16.74 10.05
C LYS A 450 5.41 -17.15 8.64
N ILE A 451 5.66 -16.27 7.67
CA ILE A 451 5.56 -16.65 6.27
C ILE A 451 6.71 -17.60 5.91
N GLU A 452 6.37 -18.74 5.36
CA GLU A 452 7.29 -19.79 4.90
C GLU A 452 7.14 -20.04 3.40
N ASN A 453 5.93 -19.82 2.87
CA ASN A 453 5.58 -20.10 1.48
C ASN A 453 4.87 -18.89 0.87
N LEU A 454 5.30 -18.47 -0.33
CA LEU A 454 4.61 -17.50 -1.16
C LEU A 454 4.17 -18.16 -2.47
N VAL A 455 2.85 -18.29 -2.65
CA VAL A 455 2.26 -18.82 -3.88
C VAL A 455 1.85 -17.64 -4.77
N ILE A 456 2.40 -17.57 -5.96
CA ILE A 456 2.15 -16.50 -6.93
C ILE A 456 1.29 -17.07 -8.06
N ILE A 457 0.14 -16.47 -8.29
CA ILE A 457 -0.77 -16.81 -9.38
C ILE A 457 -0.77 -15.63 -10.34
N ASP A 458 -0.04 -15.78 -11.45
CA ASP A 458 -0.13 -14.82 -12.54
C ASP A 458 -1.40 -15.05 -13.35
N GLU A 459 -1.97 -13.96 -13.84
CA GLU A 459 -3.28 -13.96 -14.52
C GLU A 459 -4.37 -14.69 -13.68
N ALA A 460 -4.49 -14.27 -12.42
CA ALA A 460 -5.47 -14.79 -11.47
C ALA A 460 -6.93 -14.88 -12.00
N PRO A 461 -7.41 -13.99 -12.91
CA PRO A 461 -8.72 -14.17 -13.55
C PRO A 461 -8.93 -15.54 -14.19
N PHE A 462 -7.88 -16.22 -14.65
CA PHE A 462 -7.97 -17.56 -15.21
C PHE A 462 -8.64 -18.57 -14.24
N LEU A 463 -8.30 -18.49 -12.95
CA LEU A 463 -8.93 -19.30 -11.90
C LEU A 463 -10.20 -18.66 -11.34
N LEU A 464 -10.18 -17.35 -11.12
CA LEU A 464 -11.27 -16.62 -10.46
C LEU A 464 -12.53 -16.47 -11.32
N SER A 465 -12.41 -16.64 -12.65
CA SER A 465 -13.54 -16.64 -13.58
C SER A 465 -14.45 -17.86 -13.45
N LYS A 466 -14.01 -18.89 -12.72
CA LYS A 466 -14.76 -20.12 -12.47
C LYS A 466 -15.17 -20.19 -11.00
N GLU A 467 -16.38 -20.69 -10.74
CA GLU A 467 -16.97 -20.71 -9.39
C GLU A 467 -16.13 -21.55 -8.43
N SER A 468 -15.68 -22.73 -8.88
CA SER A 468 -14.83 -23.63 -8.08
C SER A 468 -13.49 -23.00 -7.71
N GLY A 469 -12.80 -22.42 -8.70
CA GLY A 469 -11.53 -21.72 -8.50
C GLY A 469 -11.67 -20.52 -7.58
N LYS A 470 -12.71 -19.70 -7.75
CA LYS A 470 -13.01 -18.57 -6.86
C LYS A 470 -13.17 -19.00 -5.41
N GLN A 471 -14.01 -20.01 -5.13
CA GLN A 471 -14.21 -20.52 -3.76
C GLN A 471 -12.92 -21.08 -3.15
N LEU A 472 -12.09 -21.76 -3.96
CA LEU A 472 -10.80 -22.28 -3.51
C LEU A 472 -9.85 -21.14 -3.12
N ILE A 473 -9.67 -20.14 -4.00
CA ILE A 473 -8.77 -19.01 -3.75
C ILE A 473 -9.24 -18.21 -2.53
N GLU A 474 -10.53 -17.93 -2.38
CA GLU A 474 -11.07 -17.23 -1.21
C GLU A 474 -10.71 -17.94 0.11
N ARG A 475 -10.87 -19.27 0.16
CA ARG A 475 -10.49 -20.07 1.34
C ARG A 475 -8.99 -20.05 1.60
N LEU A 476 -8.18 -20.22 0.56
CA LEU A 476 -6.71 -20.17 0.66
C LEU A 476 -6.24 -18.83 1.23
N LEU A 477 -6.78 -17.71 0.74
CA LEU A 477 -6.44 -16.38 1.21
C LEU A 477 -6.91 -16.14 2.66
N ALA A 478 -8.12 -16.59 3.02
CA ALA A 478 -8.67 -16.41 4.36
C ALA A 478 -7.90 -17.21 5.43
N GLU A 479 -7.39 -18.40 5.09
CA GLU A 479 -6.82 -19.33 6.06
C GLU A 479 -5.29 -19.43 6.01
N GLY A 480 -4.67 -19.13 4.86
CA GLY A 480 -3.25 -19.35 4.59
C GLY A 480 -2.29 -18.81 5.65
N ARG A 481 -2.58 -17.63 6.20
CA ARG A 481 -1.75 -17.02 7.25
C ARG A 481 -1.53 -17.95 8.44
N LYS A 482 -2.54 -18.72 8.87
CA LYS A 482 -2.45 -19.63 10.04
C LYS A 482 -1.41 -20.74 9.85
N PHE A 483 -1.02 -20.96 8.61
CA PHE A 483 -0.19 -22.06 8.15
C PHE A 483 1.12 -21.59 7.50
N GLY A 484 1.42 -20.29 7.57
CA GLY A 484 2.62 -19.70 6.99
C GLY A 484 2.59 -19.52 5.47
N PHE A 485 1.40 -19.49 4.87
CA PHE A 485 1.21 -19.23 3.44
C PHE A 485 0.78 -17.79 3.18
N GLY A 486 1.46 -17.15 2.22
CA GLY A 486 0.99 -15.94 1.56
C GLY A 486 0.64 -16.24 0.10
N PHE A 487 -0.39 -15.57 -0.41
CA PHE A 487 -0.81 -15.67 -1.80
C PHE A 487 -0.66 -14.33 -2.49
N MET A 488 0.07 -14.29 -3.61
CA MET A 488 0.13 -13.14 -4.49
C MET A 488 -0.75 -13.39 -5.71
N LEU A 489 -1.81 -12.59 -5.86
CA LEU A 489 -2.68 -12.62 -7.04
C LEU A 489 -2.32 -11.43 -7.94
N ILE A 490 -1.96 -11.74 -9.18
CA ILE A 490 -1.62 -10.74 -10.19
C ILE A 490 -2.71 -10.76 -11.26
N SER A 491 -3.21 -9.57 -11.61
CA SER A 491 -4.28 -9.44 -12.60
C SER A 491 -4.12 -8.16 -13.42
N GLN A 492 -4.64 -8.20 -14.64
CA GLN A 492 -4.81 -7.00 -15.45
C GLN A 492 -6.04 -6.20 -15.04
N SER A 493 -7.07 -6.89 -14.55
CA SER A 493 -8.37 -6.34 -14.17
C SER A 493 -8.68 -6.54 -12.69
N VAL A 494 -9.34 -5.56 -12.08
CA VAL A 494 -9.82 -5.67 -10.70
C VAL A 494 -11.12 -6.46 -10.56
N ASP A 495 -11.91 -6.63 -11.62
CA ASP A 495 -13.28 -7.14 -11.51
C ASP A 495 -13.36 -8.53 -10.88
N TYR A 496 -12.45 -9.42 -11.26
CA TYR A 496 -12.37 -10.78 -10.69
C TYR A 496 -11.80 -10.81 -9.27
N LEU A 497 -11.15 -9.74 -8.82
CA LEU A 497 -10.47 -9.68 -7.53
C LEU A 497 -11.32 -9.08 -6.41
N LYS A 498 -12.50 -8.51 -6.73
CA LYS A 498 -13.34 -7.75 -5.79
C LYS A 498 -13.63 -8.50 -4.48
N ASP A 499 -13.90 -9.80 -4.57
CA ASP A 499 -14.27 -10.62 -3.41
C ASP A 499 -13.07 -11.08 -2.57
N VAL A 500 -11.86 -11.08 -3.16
CA VAL A 500 -10.63 -11.48 -2.48
C VAL A 500 -9.83 -10.31 -1.90
N ILE A 501 -10.08 -9.09 -2.37
CA ILE A 501 -9.45 -7.85 -1.87
C ILE A 501 -9.53 -7.70 -0.35
N PRO A 502 -10.67 -7.95 0.32
CA PRO A 502 -10.76 -7.84 1.78
C PRO A 502 -9.80 -8.76 2.54
N ASN A 503 -9.35 -9.86 1.92
CA ASN A 503 -8.41 -10.82 2.50
C ASN A 503 -6.95 -10.49 2.16
N ALA A 504 -6.68 -9.42 1.41
CA ALA A 504 -5.32 -8.96 1.10
C ALA A 504 -4.75 -8.12 2.24
N GLY A 505 -3.50 -8.39 2.62
CA GLY A 505 -2.76 -7.53 3.54
C GLY A 505 -2.08 -6.36 2.83
N LEU A 506 -1.72 -6.56 1.56
CA LEU A 506 -1.04 -5.59 0.72
C LEU A 506 -1.74 -5.49 -0.63
N PHE A 507 -1.87 -4.26 -1.13
CA PHE A 507 -2.52 -3.98 -2.40
C PHE A 507 -1.70 -2.98 -3.21
N TYR A 508 -1.39 -3.33 -4.46
CA TYR A 508 -0.60 -2.52 -5.38
C TYR A 508 -1.39 -2.29 -6.67
N ALA A 509 -1.73 -1.04 -6.94
CA ALA A 509 -2.34 -0.62 -8.21
C ALA A 509 -1.32 0.13 -9.06
N PHE A 510 -0.96 -0.45 -10.19
CA PHE A 510 -0.15 0.18 -11.22
C PHE A 510 -1.04 1.02 -12.14
N ASN A 511 -0.52 1.39 -13.31
CA ASN A 511 -1.27 2.08 -14.35
C ASN A 511 -2.58 1.34 -14.67
N ILE A 512 -3.70 2.06 -14.63
CA ILE A 512 -5.04 1.58 -14.98
C ILE A 512 -5.67 2.66 -15.86
N VAL A 513 -6.36 2.25 -16.92
CA VAL A 513 -6.96 3.18 -17.90
C VAL A 513 -8.45 2.93 -18.11
N GLU A 514 -8.95 1.74 -17.81
CA GLU A 514 -10.33 1.38 -18.09
C GLU A 514 -11.29 2.08 -17.11
N PRO A 515 -12.32 2.83 -17.57
CA PRO A 515 -13.12 3.68 -16.71
C PRO A 515 -13.78 2.97 -15.52
N GLY A 516 -14.33 1.77 -15.73
CA GLY A 516 -14.98 0.99 -14.66
C GLY A 516 -14.00 0.53 -13.59
N GLU A 517 -12.80 0.12 -13.99
CA GLU A 517 -11.74 -0.29 -13.07
C GLU A 517 -11.16 0.91 -12.32
N LEU A 518 -10.96 2.03 -13.03
CA LEU A 518 -10.53 3.30 -12.47
C LEU A 518 -11.47 3.78 -11.38
N GLU A 519 -12.79 3.73 -11.64
CA GLU A 519 -13.80 4.11 -10.66
C GLU A 519 -13.71 3.24 -9.41
N TYR A 520 -13.64 1.91 -9.58
CA TYR A 520 -13.55 0.99 -8.46
C TYR A 520 -12.28 1.19 -7.63
N ILE A 521 -11.11 1.23 -8.27
CA ILE A 521 -9.82 1.36 -7.58
C ILE A 521 -9.70 2.75 -6.92
N SER A 522 -10.16 3.80 -7.57
CA SER A 522 -10.15 5.15 -6.99
C SER A 522 -11.09 5.25 -5.79
N LYS A 523 -12.24 4.55 -5.79
CA LYS A 523 -13.10 4.44 -4.60
C LYS A 523 -12.47 3.59 -3.52
N PHE A 524 -11.83 2.48 -3.88
CA PHE A 524 -11.12 1.61 -2.93
C PHE A 524 -10.07 2.39 -2.15
N PHE A 525 -9.25 3.20 -2.85
CA PHE A 525 -8.21 4.05 -2.25
C PHE A 525 -8.73 5.39 -1.68
N GLY A 526 -9.74 6.01 -2.28
CA GLY A 526 -10.26 7.31 -1.86
C GLY A 526 -11.30 7.25 -0.75
N GLY A 527 -11.94 6.10 -0.56
CA GLY A 527 -13.07 5.96 0.36
C GLY A 527 -14.24 6.87 -0.05
N SER A 528 -14.85 7.52 0.93
CA SER A 528 -15.97 8.45 0.73
C SER A 528 -15.53 9.88 0.38
N ASP A 529 -14.23 10.19 0.40
CA ASP A 529 -13.72 11.51 0.09
C ASP A 529 -13.68 11.72 -1.44
N LEU A 530 -14.62 12.53 -1.95
CA LEU A 530 -14.75 12.81 -3.38
C LEU A 530 -13.51 13.48 -3.96
N ASP A 531 -12.87 14.41 -3.23
CA ASP A 531 -11.67 15.08 -3.73
C ASP A 531 -10.50 14.10 -3.84
N MET A 532 -10.37 13.19 -2.87
CA MET A 532 -9.37 12.12 -2.90
C MET A 532 -9.64 11.15 -4.07
N TYR A 533 -10.90 10.72 -4.23
CA TYR A 533 -11.36 9.88 -5.33
C TYR A 533 -10.98 10.48 -6.69
N TYR A 534 -11.36 11.74 -6.97
CA TYR A 534 -11.06 12.36 -8.25
C TYR A 534 -9.57 12.56 -8.49
N THR A 535 -8.81 12.85 -7.42
CA THR A 535 -7.35 12.97 -7.49
C THR A 535 -6.72 11.65 -7.90
N LEU A 536 -7.16 10.53 -7.32
CA LEU A 536 -6.71 9.19 -7.66
C LEU A 536 -7.14 8.79 -9.07
N TYR A 537 -8.38 9.08 -9.45
CA TYR A 537 -8.92 8.84 -10.79
C TYR A 537 -8.09 9.54 -11.88
N GLU A 538 -7.68 10.79 -11.64
CA GLU A 538 -6.78 11.53 -12.54
C GLU A 538 -5.31 11.04 -12.50
N THR A 539 -4.93 10.29 -11.45
CA THR A 539 -3.56 9.82 -11.21
C THR A 539 -3.29 8.50 -11.92
N PHE A 540 -4.16 7.51 -11.75
CA PHE A 540 -3.92 6.13 -12.23
C PHE A 540 -3.53 6.02 -13.72
N PRO A 541 -4.20 6.73 -14.66
CA PRO A 541 -3.84 6.67 -16.07
C PRO A 541 -2.47 7.28 -16.38
N LYS A 542 -1.96 8.16 -15.51
CA LYS A 542 -0.69 8.89 -15.66
C LYS A 542 0.48 8.20 -14.98
N LEU A 543 0.25 7.08 -14.29
CA LEU A 543 1.31 6.34 -13.61
C LEU A 543 2.30 5.82 -14.66
N PRO A 544 3.60 6.13 -14.55
CA PRO A 544 4.62 5.55 -15.41
C PRO A 544 4.88 4.09 -15.05
N ARG A 545 5.58 3.38 -15.92
CA ARG A 545 5.95 1.98 -15.71
C ARG A 545 6.77 1.81 -14.42
N GLY A 546 6.45 0.78 -13.65
CA GLY A 546 7.14 0.47 -12.38
C GLY A 546 6.73 1.35 -11.20
N VAL A 547 5.79 2.28 -11.39
CA VAL A 547 5.18 3.07 -10.31
C VAL A 547 3.81 2.51 -9.97
N SER A 548 3.56 2.37 -8.67
CA SER A 548 2.26 1.97 -8.14
C SER A 548 1.74 2.93 -7.08
N VAL A 549 0.42 2.93 -6.91
CA VAL A 549 -0.26 3.44 -5.74
C VAL A 549 -0.50 2.29 -4.78
N THR A 550 -0.16 2.50 -3.51
CA THR A 550 -0.38 1.53 -2.42
C THR A 550 -0.74 2.26 -1.12
N ARG A 551 -1.11 1.52 -0.08
CA ARG A 551 -1.42 2.05 1.26
C ARG A 551 -0.43 1.53 2.30
N ASP A 552 -0.29 2.23 3.41
CA ASP A 552 0.37 1.66 4.59
C ASP A 552 -0.46 0.53 5.20
N LEU A 553 0.19 -0.31 6.03
CA LEU A 553 -0.45 -1.46 6.68
C LEU A 553 -1.65 -1.10 7.57
N LEU A 554 -1.74 0.16 8.01
CA LEU A 554 -2.81 0.67 8.83
C LEU A 554 -3.89 1.42 8.01
N GLY A 555 -3.72 1.55 6.69
CA GLY A 555 -4.65 2.23 5.79
C GLY A 555 -4.78 3.75 6.00
N ARG A 556 -3.84 4.36 6.71
CA ARG A 556 -3.78 5.79 7.04
C ARG A 556 -3.22 6.64 5.90
N PHE A 557 -2.28 6.09 5.14
CA PHE A 557 -1.56 6.84 4.10
C PHE A 557 -1.57 6.13 2.78
N ILE A 558 -1.66 6.92 1.72
CA ILE A 558 -1.60 6.45 0.34
C ILE A 558 -0.27 6.92 -0.26
N TYR A 559 0.52 5.97 -0.72
CA TYR A 559 1.85 6.20 -1.26
C TYR A 559 1.86 6.02 -2.76
N LEU A 560 2.62 6.88 -3.42
CA LEU A 560 3.11 6.69 -4.77
C LEU A 560 4.52 6.11 -4.68
N VAL A 561 4.70 4.88 -5.13
CA VAL A 561 5.96 4.13 -4.95
C VAL A 561 6.53 3.77 -6.31
N GLN A 562 7.78 4.18 -6.55
CA GLN A 562 8.61 3.67 -7.62
C GLN A 562 9.37 2.46 -7.11
N PHE A 563 9.09 1.28 -7.66
CA PHE A 563 9.87 0.09 -7.32
C PHE A 563 11.25 0.16 -7.97
N TYR A 564 12.24 -0.44 -7.29
CA TYR A 564 13.54 -0.67 -7.89
C TYR A 564 13.36 -1.52 -9.14
N GLU A 565 14.19 -1.31 -10.16
CA GLU A 565 14.30 -2.29 -11.22
C GLU A 565 14.77 -3.58 -10.55
N GLY A 566 13.97 -4.65 -10.65
CA GLY A 566 14.46 -5.97 -10.26
C GLY A 566 15.71 -6.26 -11.07
N ASP A 567 16.68 -6.98 -10.48
CA ASP A 567 17.94 -7.34 -11.15
C ASP A 567 17.62 -8.08 -12.45
N GLY A 568 17.47 -7.28 -13.51
CA GLY A 568 17.34 -7.70 -14.89
C GLY A 568 18.75 -7.89 -15.41
N HIS A 569 19.46 -8.85 -14.85
CA HIS A 569 20.60 -9.40 -15.56
C HIS A 569 20.06 -10.29 -16.68
N VAL A 570 19.89 -9.61 -17.83
CA VAL A 570 20.12 -10.01 -19.22
C VAL A 570 20.03 -11.49 -19.54
#